data_AF-A0A2W6IEK2-F1
#
_entry.id   AF-A0A2W6IEK2-F1
#
_cell.length_a   1.000
_cell.length_b   1.000
_cell.length_c   1.000
_cell.angle_alpha   90.00
_cell.angle_beta   90.00
_cell.angle_gamma   90.00
#
_symmetry.space_group_name_H-M   'P 1'
#
loop_
_entity.id
_entity.type
_entity.pdbx_description
1 polymer ?
#
loop_
_entity_poly.entity_id
_entity_poly.type
_entity_poly.pdbx_seq_one_letter_code
_entity_poly.pdbx_strand_id
1 'polypeptide(L)'
;MVETVLGMTDLQIKLVAAAGQLALTATVAYVAWQQWRTARNKLKADLFDRRFAAFEELRRTVSTFRNLQHMPEADAILALAPTFQYLFGTPVSQDVLQLGGSAMLIAQIRRDLALPPDLIGREVNPAQRDNWEAAESEISEAFERFNARYLAVIAGTRVALRLEH
;
A
#
# COMPACT_ATOMS: atom_id res chain seq x y z
N MET A 1 -19.36 8.58 72.78
CA MET A 1 -18.26 7.60 72.73
C MET A 1 -17.94 7.42 71.25
N VAL A 2 -17.02 8.22 70.71
CA VAL A 2 -16.55 8.04 69.33
C VAL A 2 -15.35 7.12 69.46
N GLU A 3 -15.56 5.85 69.14
CA GLU A 3 -14.54 4.81 69.29
C GLU A 3 -13.35 5.15 68.41
N THR A 4 -12.22 5.46 69.06
CA THR A 4 -10.91 5.53 68.43
C THR A 4 -10.53 4.12 67.99
N VAL A 5 -10.89 3.75 66.77
CA VAL A 5 -10.28 2.61 66.09
C VAL A 5 -8.76 2.93 65.99
N LEU A 6 -7.93 2.18 66.71
CA LEU A 6 -6.46 2.28 66.70
C LEU A 6 -5.82 3.62 67.17
N GLY A 7 -6.55 4.50 67.86
CA GLY A 7 -5.98 5.75 68.42
C GLY A 7 -5.78 6.90 67.41
N MET A 8 -6.38 6.80 66.22
CA MET A 8 -6.27 7.78 65.15
C MET A 8 -7.53 8.67 65.12
N THR A 9 -7.38 10.00 64.94
CA THR A 9 -8.53 10.94 64.90
C THR A 9 -9.28 10.84 63.56
N ASP A 10 -10.61 11.00 63.55
CA ASP A 10 -11.47 10.89 62.35
C ASP A 10 -11.01 11.78 61.17
N LEU A 11 -10.40 12.93 61.49
CA LEU A 11 -9.81 13.85 60.53
C LEU A 11 -8.58 13.25 59.81
N GLN A 12 -7.73 12.51 60.53
CA GLN A 12 -6.55 11.85 59.97
C GLN A 12 -6.96 10.71 59.02
N ILE A 13 -8.01 9.97 59.36
CA ILE A 13 -8.55 8.89 58.51
C ILE A 13 -9.07 9.47 57.19
N LYS A 14 -9.82 10.58 57.24
CA LYS A 14 -10.31 11.28 56.03
C LYS A 14 -9.18 11.85 55.18
N LEU A 15 -8.14 12.42 55.80
CA LEU A 15 -6.96 12.93 55.09
C LEU A 15 -6.21 11.82 54.37
N VAL A 16 -5.98 10.68 55.02
CA VAL A 16 -5.31 9.52 54.40
C VAL A 16 -6.15 8.95 53.26
N ALA A 17 -7.46 8.84 53.43
CA ALA A 17 -8.36 8.39 52.37
C ALA A 17 -8.36 9.34 51.16
N ALA A 18 -8.44 10.66 51.39
CA ALA A 18 -8.40 11.66 50.34
C ALA A 18 -7.05 11.67 49.60
N ALA A 19 -5.94 11.57 50.34
CA ALA A 19 -4.60 11.45 49.76
C ALA A 19 -4.45 10.17 48.93
N GLY A 20 -4.99 9.05 49.41
CA GLY A 20 -5.05 7.77 48.68
C GLY A 20 -5.85 7.86 47.38
N GLN A 21 -7.00 8.54 47.41
CA GLN A 21 -7.82 8.79 46.22
C GLN A 21 -7.11 9.68 45.19
N LEU A 22 -6.44 10.75 45.63
CA LEU A 22 -5.66 11.62 44.75
C LEU A 22 -4.46 10.88 44.13
N ALA A 23 -3.74 10.10 44.93
CA ALA A 23 -2.63 9.28 44.44
C ALA A 23 -3.12 8.25 43.40
N LEU A 24 -4.21 7.54 43.69
CA LEU A 24 -4.81 6.59 42.75
C LEU A 24 -5.22 7.28 41.45
N THR A 25 -5.88 8.43 41.54
CA THR A 25 -6.33 9.20 40.37
C THR A 25 -5.14 9.64 39.53
N ALA A 26 -4.07 10.13 40.15
CA ALA A 26 -2.85 10.52 39.46
C ALA A 26 -2.17 9.32 38.76
N THR A 27 -2.12 8.15 39.40
CA THR A 27 -1.58 6.93 38.79
C THR A 27 -2.41 6.48 37.59
N VAL A 28 -3.74 6.48 37.70
CA VAL A 28 -4.63 6.11 36.58
C VAL A 28 -4.47 7.09 35.42
N ALA A 29 -4.41 8.40 35.71
CA ALA A 29 -4.17 9.42 34.69
C ALA A 29 -2.82 9.22 33.98
N TYR A 30 -1.76 8.88 34.73
CA TYR A 30 -0.45 8.60 34.18
C TYR A 30 -0.45 7.37 33.25
N VAL A 31 -1.05 6.26 33.70
CA VAL A 31 -1.15 5.04 32.90
C VAL A 31 -1.98 5.29 31.64
N ALA A 32 -3.12 5.99 31.75
CA ALA A 32 -3.96 6.33 30.60
C ALA A 32 -3.19 7.20 29.58
N TRP A 33 -2.41 8.16 30.04
CA TRP A 33 -1.56 8.98 29.17
C TRP A 33 -0.49 8.15 28.45
N GLN A 34 0.14 7.21 29.15
CA GLN A 34 1.13 6.31 28.56
C GLN A 34 0.50 5.35 27.54
N GLN A 35 -0.70 4.83 27.83
CA GLN A 35 -1.48 4.02 26.89
C GLN A 35 -1.85 4.82 25.64
N TRP A 36 -2.31 6.07 25.80
CA TRP A 36 -2.62 6.95 24.67
C TRP A 36 -1.38 7.22 23.79
N ARG A 37 -0.22 7.49 24.39
CA ARG A 37 1.03 7.68 23.66
C ARG A 37 1.44 6.42 22.88
N THR A 38 1.28 5.25 23.49
CA THR A 38 1.60 3.95 22.85
C THR A 38 0.64 3.64 21.71
N ALA A 39 -0.66 3.84 21.93
CA ALA A 39 -1.68 3.66 20.89
C ALA A 39 -1.46 4.61 19.70
N ARG A 40 -1.07 5.87 19.96
CA ARG A 40 -0.76 6.84 18.91
C ARG A 40 0.43 6.42 18.04
N ASN A 41 1.46 5.83 18.65
CA ASN A 41 2.59 5.29 17.90
C ASN A 41 2.21 4.02 17.11
N LYS A 42 1.36 3.16 17.70
CA LYS A 42 0.86 1.96 17.02
C LYS A 42 0.03 2.29 15.79
N LEU A 43 -0.77 3.35 15.81
CA LEU A 43 -1.55 3.80 14.65
C LEU A 43 -0.66 4.22 13.48
N LYS A 44 0.47 4.89 13.76
CA LYS A 44 1.44 5.26 12.72
C LYS A 44 2.10 4.02 12.11
N ALA A 45 2.49 3.07 12.95
CA ALA A 45 3.07 1.80 12.50
C ALA A 45 2.09 0.99 11.64
N ASP A 46 0.83 0.85 12.09
CA ASP A 46 -0.20 0.12 11.33
C ASP A 46 -0.46 0.76 9.96
N LEU A 47 -0.50 2.09 9.88
CA LEU A 47 -0.65 2.80 8.61
C LEU A 47 0.56 2.59 7.69
N PHE A 48 1.77 2.60 8.25
CA PHE A 48 2.99 2.32 7.49
C PHE A 48 2.98 0.90 6.95
N ASP A 49 2.67 -0.09 7.78
CA ASP A 49 2.62 -1.50 7.41
C ASP A 49 1.59 -1.73 6.28
N ARG A 50 0.41 -1.11 6.36
CA ARG A 50 -0.60 -1.18 5.28
C ARG A 50 -0.10 -0.55 3.98
N ARG A 51 0.55 0.61 4.04
CA ARG A 51 1.15 1.28 2.86
C ARG A 51 2.24 0.42 2.24
N PHE A 52 3.10 -0.16 3.07
CA PHE A 52 4.18 -1.01 2.62
C PHE A 52 3.66 -2.30 1.98
N ALA A 53 2.67 -2.94 2.58
CA ALA A 53 2.02 -4.14 2.04
C ALA A 53 1.40 -3.89 0.66
N ALA A 54 0.64 -2.79 0.50
CA ALA A 54 0.05 -2.43 -0.80
C ALA A 54 1.13 -2.15 -1.87
N PHE A 55 2.23 -1.51 -1.48
CA PHE A 55 3.35 -1.28 -2.39
C PHE A 55 4.06 -2.58 -2.80
N GLU A 56 4.29 -3.50 -1.86
CA GLU A 56 4.86 -4.82 -2.17
C GLU A 56 3.95 -5.63 -3.10
N GLU A 57 2.65 -5.61 -2.86
CA GLU A 57 1.68 -6.31 -3.71
C GLU A 57 1.74 -5.77 -5.14
N LEU A 58 1.70 -4.45 -5.32
CA LEU A 58 1.85 -3.84 -6.65
C LEU A 58 3.18 -4.24 -7.31
N ARG A 59 4.29 -4.17 -6.57
CA ARG A 59 5.62 -4.53 -7.09
C ARG A 59 5.66 -6.00 -7.56
N ARG A 60 5.07 -6.91 -6.79
CA ARG A 60 4.99 -8.34 -7.13
C ARG A 60 4.16 -8.53 -8.40
N THR A 61 2.96 -7.95 -8.45
CA THR A 61 2.08 -8.06 -9.62
C THR A 61 2.70 -7.47 -10.88
N VAL A 62 3.33 -6.30 -10.79
CA VAL A 62 4.08 -5.68 -11.91
C VAL A 62 5.24 -6.56 -12.37
N SER A 63 5.98 -7.17 -11.44
CA SER A 63 7.06 -8.09 -11.78
C SER A 63 6.54 -9.33 -12.50
N THR A 64 5.43 -9.92 -12.03
CA THR A 64 4.79 -11.07 -12.67
C THR A 64 4.26 -10.68 -14.05
N PHE A 65 3.63 -9.51 -14.17
CA PHE A 65 3.13 -8.99 -15.43
C PHE A 65 4.24 -8.80 -16.47
N ARG A 66 5.40 -8.24 -16.08
CA ARG A 66 6.54 -8.07 -17.00
C ARG A 66 7.00 -9.40 -17.61
N ASN A 67 6.90 -10.48 -16.85
CA ASN A 67 7.31 -11.81 -17.27
C ASN A 67 6.24 -12.50 -18.14
N LEU A 68 4.98 -12.50 -17.69
CA LEU A 68 3.91 -13.27 -18.33
C LEU A 68 3.13 -12.47 -19.37
N GLN A 69 2.93 -11.17 -19.14
CA GLN A 69 2.22 -10.24 -20.02
C GLN A 69 0.78 -10.70 -20.31
N HIS A 70 0.15 -11.32 -19.32
CA HIS A 70 -1.20 -11.86 -19.41
C HIS A 70 -2.24 -10.91 -18.80
N MET A 71 -3.49 -11.13 -19.19
CA MET A 71 -4.65 -10.34 -18.76
C MET A 71 -4.92 -10.38 -17.25
N PRO A 72 -4.86 -11.52 -16.54
CA PRO A 72 -5.17 -11.57 -15.11
C PRO A 72 -4.27 -10.67 -14.26
N GLU A 73 -3.00 -10.56 -14.60
CA GLU A 73 -2.03 -9.72 -13.91
C GLU A 73 -2.26 -8.24 -14.22
N ALA A 74 -2.66 -7.89 -15.44
CA ALA A 74 -3.06 -6.54 -15.79
C ALA A 74 -4.30 -6.09 -15.00
N ASP A 75 -5.30 -6.97 -14.87
CA ASP A 75 -6.51 -6.73 -14.08
C ASP A 75 -6.19 -6.61 -12.59
N ALA A 76 -5.28 -7.45 -12.08
CA ALA A 76 -4.79 -7.37 -10.70
C ALA A 76 -4.11 -6.02 -10.40
N ILE A 77 -3.40 -5.41 -11.35
CA ILE A 77 -2.84 -4.05 -11.17
C ILE A 77 -3.96 -3.02 -11.06
N LEU A 78 -5.01 -3.13 -11.88
CA LEU A 78 -6.16 -2.21 -11.82
C LEU A 78 -6.94 -2.35 -10.51
N ALA A 79 -7.12 -3.57 -10.03
CA ALA A 79 -7.82 -3.86 -8.77
C ALA A 79 -7.16 -3.20 -7.55
N LEU A 80 -5.87 -2.85 -7.63
CA LEU A 80 -5.15 -2.15 -6.56
C LEU A 80 -5.45 -0.65 -6.50
N ALA A 81 -5.99 -0.04 -7.54
CA ALA A 81 -6.20 1.40 -7.60
C ALA A 81 -7.05 1.97 -6.43
N PRO A 82 -8.17 1.35 -6.01
CA PRO A 82 -8.95 1.83 -4.86
C PRO A 82 -8.16 1.77 -3.54
N THR A 83 -7.38 0.70 -3.33
CA THR A 83 -6.51 0.56 -2.16
C THR A 83 -5.45 1.66 -2.14
N PHE A 84 -4.86 1.97 -3.30
CA PHE A 84 -3.91 3.07 -3.43
C PHE A 84 -4.55 4.44 -3.21
N GLN A 85 -5.79 4.64 -3.66
CA GLN A 85 -6.54 5.86 -3.39
C GLN A 85 -6.72 6.09 -1.89
N TYR A 86 -7.06 5.04 -1.15
CA TYR A 86 -7.26 5.11 0.29
C TYR A 86 -5.94 5.37 1.05
N LEU A 87 -4.85 4.71 0.67
CA LEU A 87 -3.59 4.74 1.43
C LEU A 87 -2.66 5.91 1.06
N PHE A 88 -2.67 6.33 -0.22
CA PHE A 88 -1.74 7.29 -0.81
C PHE A 88 -2.42 8.51 -1.44
N GLY A 89 -3.75 8.46 -1.64
CA GLY A 89 -4.53 9.53 -2.24
C GLY A 89 -4.71 9.41 -3.75
N THR A 90 -5.48 10.35 -4.31
CA THR A 90 -5.91 10.34 -5.71
C THR A 90 -4.77 10.34 -6.74
N PRO A 91 -3.69 11.14 -6.60
CA PRO A 91 -2.65 11.19 -7.63
C PRO A 91 -1.98 9.83 -7.88
N VAL A 92 -1.63 9.14 -6.80
CA VAL A 92 -0.97 7.83 -6.90
C VAL A 92 -1.94 6.76 -7.43
N SER A 93 -3.21 6.83 -7.05
CA SER A 93 -4.25 5.94 -7.59
C SER A 93 -4.44 6.11 -9.10
N GLN A 94 -4.43 7.36 -9.59
CA GLN A 94 -4.51 7.65 -11.02
C GLN A 94 -3.31 7.07 -11.78
N ASP A 95 -2.11 7.16 -11.23
CA ASP A 95 -0.92 6.53 -11.85
C ASP A 95 -1.04 4.99 -11.86
N VAL A 96 -1.60 4.37 -10.83
CA VAL A 96 -1.87 2.92 -10.80
C VAL A 96 -2.94 2.52 -11.83
N LEU A 97 -4.00 3.31 -12.01
CA LEU A 97 -5.00 3.08 -13.06
C LEU A 97 -4.38 3.15 -14.46
N GLN A 98 -3.53 4.16 -14.71
CA GLN A 98 -2.86 4.31 -16.00
C GLN A 98 -1.82 3.21 -16.23
N LEU A 99 -1.16 2.75 -15.18
CA LEU A 99 -0.26 1.59 -15.21
C LEU A 99 -1.02 0.32 -15.60
N GLY A 100 -2.14 0.03 -14.93
CA GLY A 100 -2.98 -1.13 -15.24
C GLY A 100 -3.60 -1.06 -16.62
N GLY A 101 -4.04 0.12 -17.08
CA GLY A 101 -4.54 0.30 -18.45
C GLY A 101 -3.46 0.05 -19.51
N SER A 102 -2.23 0.47 -19.26
CA SER A 102 -1.09 0.17 -20.14
C SER A 102 -0.77 -1.33 -20.14
N ALA A 103 -0.88 -2.00 -18.99
CA ALA A 103 -0.71 -3.44 -18.87
C ALA A 103 -1.79 -4.20 -19.66
N MET A 104 -3.04 -3.77 -19.60
CA MET A 104 -4.13 -4.37 -20.38
C MET A 104 -3.89 -4.24 -21.88
N LEU A 105 -3.43 -3.07 -22.34
CA LEU A 105 -3.08 -2.87 -23.75
C LEU A 105 -2.01 -3.87 -24.20
N ILE A 106 -0.91 -3.98 -23.44
CA ILE A 106 0.17 -4.93 -23.73
C ILE A 106 -0.36 -6.37 -23.77
N ALA A 107 -1.16 -6.77 -22.77
CA ALA A 107 -1.73 -8.11 -22.70
C ALA A 107 -2.70 -8.40 -23.86
N GLN A 108 -3.44 -7.40 -24.32
CA GLN A 108 -4.37 -7.53 -25.44
C GLN A 108 -3.59 -7.74 -26.73
N ILE A 109 -2.61 -6.88 -27.02
CA ILE A 109 -1.79 -7.00 -28.23
C ILE A 109 -1.05 -8.34 -28.22
N ARG A 110 -0.48 -8.76 -27.08
CA ARG A 110 0.20 -10.06 -26.94
C ARG A 110 -0.73 -11.26 -27.16
N ARG A 111 -1.98 -11.18 -26.70
CA ARG A 111 -2.98 -12.24 -26.95
C ARG A 111 -3.32 -12.34 -28.43
N ASP A 112 -3.48 -11.19 -29.09
CA ASP A 112 -3.92 -11.12 -30.50
C ASP A 112 -2.76 -11.39 -31.48
N LEU A 113 -1.51 -11.29 -31.01
CA LEU A 113 -0.33 -11.59 -31.81
C LEU A 113 -0.18 -13.10 -32.05
N ALA A 114 -0.36 -13.52 -33.30
CA ALA A 114 0.10 -14.84 -33.72
C ALA A 114 1.64 -14.89 -33.68
N LEU A 115 2.22 -15.99 -33.16
CA LEU A 115 3.67 -16.20 -33.12
C LEU A 115 4.32 -15.92 -34.49
N PRO A 116 5.52 -15.31 -34.54
CA PRO A 116 6.18 -15.01 -35.79
C PRO A 116 6.40 -16.30 -36.59
N PRO A 117 5.91 -16.39 -37.84
CA PRO A 117 5.95 -17.62 -38.63
C PRO A 117 7.37 -18.03 -39.07
N ASP A 118 8.36 -17.14 -38.93
CA ASP A 118 9.78 -17.43 -39.13
C ASP A 118 10.28 -18.52 -38.14
N LEU A 119 9.70 -18.61 -36.93
CA LEU A 119 10.02 -19.65 -35.94
C LEU A 119 9.38 -21.01 -36.26
N ILE A 120 8.42 -21.05 -37.18
CA ILE A 120 7.65 -22.26 -37.54
C ILE A 120 8.14 -22.85 -38.88
N GLY A 121 9.25 -22.31 -39.44
CA GLY A 121 9.81 -22.80 -40.71
C GLY A 121 8.87 -22.64 -41.90
N ARG A 122 7.92 -21.69 -41.82
CA ARG A 122 6.91 -21.44 -42.84
C ARG A 122 7.28 -20.17 -43.61
N GLU A 123 7.14 -20.19 -44.93
CA GLU A 123 7.32 -18.97 -45.74
C GLU A 123 6.35 -17.88 -45.27
N VAL A 124 6.91 -16.74 -44.91
CA VAL A 124 6.14 -15.61 -44.36
C VAL A 124 5.84 -14.63 -45.47
N ASN A 125 4.55 -14.31 -45.64
CA ASN A 125 4.13 -13.24 -46.54
C ASN A 125 4.69 -11.90 -46.01
N PRO A 126 5.29 -11.03 -46.84
CA PRO A 126 5.76 -9.70 -46.42
C PRO A 126 4.73 -8.91 -45.60
N ALA A 127 3.43 -8.97 -45.95
CA ALA A 127 2.37 -8.30 -45.19
C ALA A 127 2.21 -8.82 -43.74
N GLN A 128 2.56 -10.09 -43.47
CA GLN A 128 2.52 -10.64 -42.12
C GLN A 128 3.73 -10.21 -41.28
N ARG A 129 4.90 -10.02 -41.91
CA ARG A 129 6.08 -9.45 -41.24
C ARG A 129 5.82 -8.00 -40.85
N ASP A 130 5.32 -7.20 -41.77
CA ASP A 130 5.03 -5.79 -41.52
C ASP A 130 4.03 -5.60 -40.36
N ASN A 131 2.97 -6.44 -40.30
CA ASN A 131 2.01 -6.42 -39.19
C ASN A 131 2.63 -6.83 -37.85
N TRP A 132 3.57 -7.77 -37.86
CA TRP A 132 4.27 -8.22 -36.65
C TRP A 132 5.24 -7.15 -36.15
N GLU A 133 6.02 -6.54 -37.04
CA GLU A 133 6.94 -5.44 -36.71
C GLU A 133 6.17 -4.23 -36.15
N ALA A 134 5.03 -3.88 -36.77
CA ALA A 134 4.16 -2.82 -36.27
C ALA A 134 3.65 -3.11 -34.85
N ALA A 135 3.19 -4.33 -34.59
CA ALA A 135 2.70 -4.72 -33.27
C ALA A 135 3.83 -4.82 -32.23
N GLU A 136 5.04 -5.23 -32.61
CA GLU A 136 6.19 -5.22 -31.72
C GLU A 136 6.59 -3.79 -31.33
N SER A 137 6.57 -2.85 -32.30
CA SER A 137 6.76 -1.42 -32.03
C SER A 137 5.70 -0.89 -31.06
N GLU A 138 4.43 -1.22 -31.28
CA GLU A 138 3.33 -0.79 -30.40
C GLU A 138 3.48 -1.35 -28.98
N ILE A 139 3.88 -2.62 -28.84
CA ILE A 139 4.17 -3.24 -27.54
C ILE A 139 5.35 -2.53 -26.86
N SER A 140 6.40 -2.19 -27.60
CA SER A 140 7.57 -1.49 -27.06
C SER A 140 7.18 -0.12 -26.49
N GLU A 141 6.43 0.68 -27.27
CA GLU A 141 5.92 1.98 -26.82
C GLU A 141 4.97 1.84 -25.63
N ALA A 142 4.12 0.82 -25.61
CA ALA A 142 3.25 0.53 -24.48
C ALA A 142 4.06 0.15 -23.23
N PHE A 143 5.16 -0.60 -23.38
CA PHE A 143 6.07 -0.94 -22.28
C PHE A 143 6.83 0.27 -21.75
N GLU A 144 7.25 1.20 -22.60
CA GLU A 144 7.86 2.45 -22.16
C GLU A 144 6.87 3.27 -21.31
N ARG A 145 5.63 3.42 -21.79
CA ARG A 145 4.55 4.07 -21.03
C ARG A 145 4.29 3.36 -19.70
N PHE A 146 4.20 2.03 -19.71
CA PHE A 146 4.04 1.22 -18.51
C PHE A 146 5.16 1.45 -17.50
N ASN A 147 6.42 1.44 -17.96
CA ASN A 147 7.59 1.66 -17.09
C ASN A 147 7.62 3.09 -16.53
N ALA A 148 7.32 4.10 -17.34
CA ALA A 148 7.24 5.48 -16.88
C ALA A 148 6.18 5.65 -15.79
N ARG A 149 5.01 5.03 -15.94
CA ARG A 149 3.94 5.06 -14.93
C ARG A 149 4.32 4.32 -13.66
N TYR A 150 4.98 3.17 -13.78
CA TYR A 150 5.48 2.45 -12.61
C TYR A 150 6.48 3.29 -11.79
N LEU A 151 7.37 4.02 -12.47
CA LEU A 151 8.29 4.96 -11.80
C LEU A 151 7.56 6.13 -11.14
N ALA A 152 6.51 6.66 -11.77
CA ALA A 152 5.66 7.70 -11.18
C ALA A 152 4.98 7.20 -9.89
N VAL A 153 4.44 5.98 -9.90
CA VAL A 153 3.88 5.35 -8.69
C VAL A 153 4.94 5.22 -7.59
N ILE A 154 6.15 4.73 -7.92
CA ILE A 154 7.25 4.63 -6.93
C ILE A 154 7.61 6.01 -6.36
N ALA A 155 7.66 7.05 -7.20
CA ALA A 155 7.95 8.40 -6.75
C ALA A 155 6.86 8.94 -5.82
N GLY A 156 5.59 8.70 -6.16
CA GLY A 156 4.43 9.10 -5.36
C GLY A 156 4.33 8.37 -4.02
N THR A 157 4.65 7.08 -3.98
CA THR A 157 4.62 6.30 -2.73
C THR A 157 5.81 6.60 -1.81
N ARG A 158 6.95 7.03 -2.36
CA ARG A 158 8.17 7.33 -1.57
C ARG A 158 7.93 8.34 -0.46
N VAL A 159 7.08 9.35 -0.69
CA VAL A 159 6.77 10.37 0.32
C VAL A 159 6.00 9.75 1.49
N ALA A 160 5.04 8.88 1.19
CA ALA A 160 4.19 8.23 2.20
C ALA A 160 4.87 7.08 2.96
N LEU A 161 5.97 6.55 2.41
CA LEU A 161 6.79 5.47 2.98
C LEU A 161 8.02 6.00 3.75
N ARG A 162 8.14 7.31 3.98
CA ARG A 162 9.14 7.85 4.92
C ARG A 162 8.58 7.82 6.34
N LEU A 163 9.24 7.07 7.22
CA LEU A 163 9.08 7.20 8.66
C LEU A 163 9.91 8.41 9.11
N GLU A 164 9.32 9.61 9.10
CA GLU A 164 9.93 10.73 9.81
C GLU A 164 9.98 10.39 11.31
N HIS A 165 11.20 10.40 11.86
CA HIS A 165 11.52 10.07 13.25
C HIS A 165 11.06 11.16 14.23
#